data_AF-A0A1G0NCZ6-F1
#
_entry.id   AF-A0A1G0NCZ6-F1
#
_cell.length_a   1.000
_cell.length_b   1.000
_cell.length_c   1.000
_cell.angle_alpha   90.00
_cell.angle_beta   90.00
_cell.angle_gamma   90.00
#
_symmetry.space_group_name_H-M   'P 1'
#
loop_
_entity.id
_entity.type
_entity.pdbx_description
1 polymer ?
#
loop_
_entity_poly.entity_id
_entity_poly.type
_entity_poly.pdbx_seq_one_letter_code
_entity_poly.pdbx_strand_id
1 'polypeptide(L)'
;MAERERLICAASDLAEQGKGVRFELERHGQPQPAFVIRFDTLPRAFLNQCGHVPVELDWQEGEFFDDSRHYLICATHGALYHPATGACVGGRCAGRGLIPLPVVEHDGHVYLTETLPN
;
A
#
# COMPACT_ATOMS: atom_id res chain seq x y z
N MET A 1 16.02 -2.16 -19.45
CA MET A 1 15.17 -2.96 -18.56
C MET A 1 13.74 -2.69 -19.00
N ALA A 2 12.95 -3.72 -19.26
CA ALA A 2 11.56 -3.52 -19.67
C ALA A 2 10.69 -3.29 -18.41
N GLU A 3 9.86 -2.25 -18.46
CA GLU A 3 8.84 -1.99 -17.45
C GLU A 3 7.53 -2.60 -17.96
N ARG A 4 6.80 -3.28 -17.08
CA ARG A 4 5.48 -3.83 -17.36
C ARG A 4 4.47 -3.21 -16.41
N GLU A 5 3.35 -2.76 -16.95
CA GLU A 5 2.21 -2.33 -16.16
C GLU A 5 1.24 -3.50 -15.96
N ARG A 6 0.91 -3.79 -14.70
CA ARG A 6 -0.07 -4.82 -14.33
C ARG A 6 -1.27 -4.17 -13.67
N LEU A 7 -2.45 -4.39 -14.25
CA LEU A 7 -3.70 -3.87 -13.71
C LEU A 7 -3.93 -4.35 -12.27
N ILE A 8 -4.22 -3.42 -11.37
CA ILE A 8 -4.62 -3.68 -9.98
C ILE A 8 -6.14 -3.58 -9.83
N CYS A 9 -6.72 -2.43 -10.18
CA CYS A 9 -8.15 -2.14 -9.98
C CYS A 9 -8.61 -0.96 -10.86
N ALA A 10 -9.92 -0.70 -10.85
CA ALA A 10 -10.45 0.53 -11.42
C ALA A 10 -10.15 1.70 -10.48
N ALA A 11 -9.88 2.89 -11.04
CA ALA A 11 -9.64 4.09 -10.25
C ALA A 11 -10.85 4.43 -9.34
N SER A 12 -12.06 4.07 -9.77
CA SER A 12 -13.32 4.23 -9.03
C SER A 12 -13.44 3.35 -7.80
N ASP A 13 -12.66 2.27 -7.70
CA ASP A 13 -12.65 1.39 -6.52
C ASP A 13 -11.95 2.05 -5.33
N LEU A 14 -11.18 3.11 -5.59
CA LEU A 14 -10.40 3.85 -4.59
C LEU A 14 -11.03 5.20 -4.30
N ALA A 15 -11.88 5.26 -3.27
CA ALA A 15 -12.32 6.52 -2.68
C ALA A 15 -11.16 7.20 -1.93
N GLU A 16 -11.08 8.53 -2.00
CA GLU A 16 -10.10 9.34 -1.25
C GLU A 16 -10.21 9.04 0.25
N GLN A 17 -9.08 8.66 0.87
CA GLN A 17 -9.04 8.26 2.28
C GLN A 17 -10.10 7.19 2.65
N GLY A 18 -10.44 6.34 1.68
CA GLY A 18 -11.37 5.24 1.82
C GLY A 18 -10.66 3.91 2.02
N LYS A 19 -11.39 2.83 1.79
CA LYS A 19 -10.82 1.47 1.76
C LYS A 19 -9.75 1.37 0.69
N GLY A 20 -8.66 0.69 1.02
CA GLY A 20 -7.68 0.26 0.04
C GLY A 20 -8.13 -1.00 -0.69
N VAL A 21 -7.55 -1.21 -1.87
CA VAL A 21 -7.66 -2.45 -2.62
C VAL A 21 -6.41 -3.29 -2.36
N ARG A 22 -6.60 -4.53 -1.92
CA ARG A 22 -5.52 -5.50 -1.78
C ARG A 22 -5.17 -6.13 -3.11
N PHE A 23 -3.89 -6.46 -3.28
CA PHE A 23 -3.40 -7.25 -4.39
C PHE A 23 -2.16 -8.04 -3.95
N GLU A 24 -1.72 -8.97 -4.78
CA GLU A 24 -0.47 -9.69 -4.58
C GLU A 24 0.52 -9.35 -5.69
N LEU A 25 1.81 -9.40 -5.38
CA LEU A 25 2.90 -9.37 -6.34
C LEU A 25 3.89 -10.48 -6.02
N GLU A 26 4.52 -11.04 -7.06
CA GLU A 26 5.58 -12.02 -6.86
C GLU A 26 6.91 -11.31 -6.59
N ARG A 27 7.53 -11.61 -5.44
CA ARG A 27 8.89 -11.16 -5.12
C ARG A 27 9.69 -12.34 -4.60
N HIS A 28 10.86 -12.58 -5.21
CA HIS A 28 11.72 -13.72 -4.87
C HIS A 28 11.01 -15.08 -4.98
N GLY A 29 10.10 -15.22 -5.96
CA GLY A 29 9.33 -16.46 -6.17
C GLY A 29 8.30 -16.75 -5.09
N GLN A 30 7.92 -15.75 -4.29
CA GLN A 30 6.88 -15.85 -3.27
C GLN A 30 5.83 -14.76 -3.47
N PRO A 31 4.54 -15.05 -3.28
CA PRO A 31 3.51 -14.03 -3.25
C PRO A 31 3.73 -13.13 -2.03
N GLN A 32 3.73 -11.82 -2.26
CA GLN A 32 3.74 -10.82 -1.19
C GLN A 32 2.44 -10.03 -1.23
N PRO A 33 1.71 -9.95 -0.10
CA PRO A 33 0.51 -9.14 -0.01
C PRO A 33 0.89 -7.66 -0.08
N ALA A 34 0.07 -6.90 -0.79
CA ALA A 34 0.21 -5.47 -0.99
C ALA A 34 -1.16 -4.82 -1.03
N PHE A 35 -1.16 -3.49 -0.96
CA PHE A 35 -2.37 -2.72 -1.07
C PHE A 35 -2.12 -1.39 -1.75
N VAL A 36 -3.20 -0.81 -2.29
CA VAL A 36 -3.24 0.55 -2.82
C VAL A 36 -4.37 1.31 -2.15
N ILE A 37 -4.11 2.56 -1.79
CA ILE A 37 -5.06 3.54 -1.25
C ILE A 37 -5.03 4.80 -2.10
N ARG A 38 -6.09 5.62 -2.04
CA ARG A 38 -6.07 6.97 -2.61
C ARG A 38 -5.86 7.99 -1.51
N PHE A 39 -4.84 8.82 -1.68
CA PHE A 39 -4.49 9.88 -0.75
C PHE A 39 -3.93 11.09 -1.49
N ASP A 40 -4.43 12.27 -1.16
CA ASP A 40 -4.15 13.52 -1.88
C ASP A 40 -4.40 13.34 -3.38
N THR A 41 -5.53 12.72 -3.72
CA THR A 41 -6.00 12.41 -5.09
C THR A 41 -5.16 11.38 -5.85
N LEU A 42 -4.03 10.94 -5.31
CA LEU A 42 -3.09 10.05 -5.98
C LEU A 42 -3.18 8.61 -5.43
N PRO A 43 -3.02 7.59 -6.29
CA PRO A 43 -2.84 6.23 -5.81
C PRO A 43 -1.49 6.09 -5.10
N ARG A 44 -1.50 5.46 -3.93
CA ARG A 44 -0.31 5.14 -3.12
C ARG A 44 -0.34 3.67 -2.79
N ALA A 45 0.73 2.95 -3.12
CA ALA A 45 0.79 1.51 -2.88
C ALA A 45 1.98 1.14 -2.02
N PHE A 46 1.79 0.11 -1.20
CA PHE A 46 2.78 -0.40 -0.28
C PHE A 46 2.69 -1.92 -0.19
N LEU A 47 3.78 -2.56 0.23
CA LEU A 47 3.66 -3.91 0.78
C LEU A 47 2.79 -3.88 2.02
N ASN A 48 1.93 -4.88 2.14
CA ASN A 48 1.10 -5.09 3.31
C ASN A 48 1.92 -5.76 4.42
N GLN A 49 2.94 -5.05 4.88
CA GLN A 49 3.90 -5.54 5.86
C GLN A 49 4.29 -4.41 6.80
N CYS A 50 3.97 -4.59 8.08
CA CYS A 50 4.26 -3.61 9.11
C CYS A 50 5.78 -3.49 9.33
N GLY A 51 6.28 -2.25 9.40
CA GLY A 51 7.70 -1.97 9.67
C GLY A 51 8.14 -2.38 11.08
N HIS A 52 7.21 -2.63 12.01
CA HIS A 52 7.52 -3.13 13.36
C HIS A 52 7.91 -4.61 13.33
N VAL A 53 6.96 -5.47 12.94
CA VAL A 53 7.06 -6.93 12.79
C VAL A 53 6.33 -7.33 11.51
N PRO A 54 6.75 -8.39 10.79
CA PRO A 54 6.27 -8.70 9.43
C PRO A 54 4.86 -9.33 9.43
N VAL A 55 3.89 -8.60 9.98
CA VAL A 55 2.46 -8.88 9.92
C VAL A 55 1.80 -7.89 8.96
N GLU A 56 0.65 -8.27 8.43
CA GLU A 56 -0.19 -7.38 7.63
C GLU A 56 -0.72 -6.20 8.47
N LEU A 57 -1.01 -5.09 7.80
CA LEU A 57 -1.51 -3.89 8.45
C LEU A 57 -3.00 -4.04 8.78
N ASP A 58 -3.80 -4.53 7.85
CA ASP A 58 -5.25 -4.61 7.98
C ASP A 58 -5.68 -5.91 8.68
N TRP A 59 -6.66 -5.80 9.58
CA TRP A 59 -7.39 -6.95 10.12
C TRP A 59 -8.72 -7.16 9.39
N GLN A 60 -9.35 -6.06 8.98
CA GLN A 60 -10.50 -6.06 8.10
C GLN A 60 -10.03 -5.64 6.71
N GLU A 61 -10.37 -6.45 5.70
CA GLU A 61 -9.88 -6.26 4.35
C GLU A 61 -10.07 -4.83 3.82
N GLY A 62 -8.96 -4.19 3.45
CA GLY A 62 -8.94 -2.85 2.89
C GLY A 62 -8.98 -1.70 3.92
N GLU A 63 -9.18 -2.00 5.20
CA GLU A 63 -9.17 -0.99 6.27
C GLU A 63 -7.73 -0.72 6.73
N PHE A 64 -7.08 0.24 6.06
CA PHE A 64 -5.70 0.64 6.36
C PHE A 64 -5.60 1.96 7.10
N PHE A 65 -6.60 2.83 6.99
CA PHE A 65 -6.60 4.13 7.66
C PHE A 65 -6.94 3.99 9.14
N ASP A 66 -6.36 4.85 9.97
CA ASP A 66 -6.82 5.05 11.33
C ASP A 66 -8.20 5.72 11.36
N ASP A 67 -8.83 5.79 12.54
CA ASP A 67 -10.15 6.39 12.69
C ASP A 67 -10.22 7.86 12.21
N SER A 68 -9.09 8.58 12.30
CA SER A 68 -8.98 9.96 11.83
C SER A 68 -8.80 10.09 10.31
N ARG A 69 -8.42 8.99 9.64
CA ARG A 69 -8.08 8.88 8.23
C ARG A 69 -6.87 9.70 7.77
N HIS A 70 -6.10 10.25 8.71
CA HIS A 70 -4.86 10.97 8.39
C HIS A 70 -3.65 10.04 8.25
N TYR A 71 -3.69 8.86 8.87
CA TYR A 71 -2.58 7.93 8.89
C TYR A 71 -3.00 6.52 8.49
N LEU A 72 -2.05 5.75 7.97
CA LEU A 72 -2.22 4.32 7.87
C LEU A 72 -1.86 3.69 9.21
N ILE A 73 -2.60 2.67 9.64
CA ILE A 73 -2.42 1.99 10.92
C ILE A 73 -2.18 0.50 10.71
N CYS A 74 -1.23 -0.06 11.47
CA CYS A 74 -1.18 -1.50 11.68
C CYS A 74 -2.19 -1.88 12.76
N ALA A 75 -3.29 -2.52 12.37
CA ALA A 75 -4.38 -2.95 13.23
C ALA A 75 -3.92 -3.89 14.37
N THR A 76 -2.80 -4.60 14.20
CA THR A 76 -2.27 -5.50 15.22
C THR A 76 -1.65 -4.76 16.41
N HIS A 77 -0.86 -3.70 16.16
CA HIS A 77 0.01 -3.10 17.18
C HIS A 77 0.00 -1.56 17.20
N GLY A 78 -0.79 -0.91 16.35
CA GLY A 78 -0.99 0.54 16.33
C GLY A 78 0.21 1.34 15.81
N ALA A 79 1.10 0.75 14.99
CA ALA A 79 2.11 1.52 14.29
C ALA A 79 1.44 2.41 13.23
N LEU A 80 1.86 3.68 13.14
CA LEU A 80 1.28 4.68 12.28
C LEU A 80 2.25 5.08 11.16
N TYR A 81 1.72 5.22 9.95
CA TYR A 81 2.49 5.55 8.76
C TYR A 81 1.84 6.69 7.97
N HIS A 82 2.67 7.54 7.36
CA HIS A 82 2.21 8.62 6.51
C HIS A 82 1.67 8.05 5.18
N PRO A 83 0.41 8.32 4.77
CA PRO A 83 -0.18 7.67 3.59
C PRO A 83 0.51 8.00 2.27
N ALA A 84 1.05 9.22 2.12
CA ALA A 84 1.74 9.61 0.89
C ALA A 84 3.12 8.97 0.69
N THR A 85 3.82 8.59 1.76
CA THR A 85 5.24 8.21 1.71
C THR A 85 5.54 6.86 2.35
N GLY A 86 4.65 6.33 3.17
CA GLY A 86 4.87 5.15 4.01
C GLY A 86 5.77 5.41 5.22
N ALA A 87 6.23 6.64 5.46
CA ALA A 87 7.13 6.94 6.57
C ALA A 87 6.49 6.63 7.92
N CYS A 88 7.26 6.02 8.84
CA CYS A 88 6.83 5.83 10.23
C CYS A 88 6.66 7.18 10.90
N VAL A 89 5.46 7.46 11.42
CA VAL A 89 5.14 8.72 12.12
C VAL A 89 4.90 8.51 13.61
N GLY A 90 4.71 7.27 14.05
CA GLY A 90 4.50 6.97 15.46
C GLY A 90 4.22 5.50 15.76
N GLY A 91 4.23 5.16 17.04
CA GLY A 91 3.99 3.80 17.52
C GLY A 91 5.22 2.90 17.41
N ARG A 92 5.00 1.58 17.33
CA ARG A 92 6.07 0.57 17.48
C ARG A 92 6.93 0.34 16.23
N CYS A 93 6.75 1.13 15.16
CA CYS A 93 7.56 1.01 13.94
C CYS A 93 9.02 1.45 14.12
N ALA A 94 9.37 2.16 15.21
CA ALA A 94 10.75 2.53 15.54
C ALA A 94 11.51 3.21 14.38
N GLY A 95 10.82 4.06 13.61
CA GLY A 95 11.36 4.76 12.45
C GLY A 95 11.34 3.96 11.13
N ARG A 96 11.01 2.66 11.16
CA ARG A 96 10.91 1.84 9.94
C ARG A 96 9.58 2.08 9.24
N GLY A 97 9.62 2.67 8.05
CA GLY A 97 8.44 2.89 7.21
C GLY A 97 7.97 1.64 6.47
N LEU A 98 6.86 1.79 5.75
CA LEU A 98 6.36 0.83 4.79
C LEU A 98 7.26 0.80 3.54
N ILE A 99 7.20 -0.32 2.82
CA ILE A 99 7.91 -0.48 1.55
C ILE A 99 6.98 0.01 0.43
N PRO A 100 7.27 1.13 -0.24
CA PRO A 100 6.43 1.65 -1.31
C PRO A 100 6.54 0.79 -2.57
N LEU A 101 5.44 0.73 -3.32
CA LEU A 101 5.36 0.09 -4.62
C LEU A 101 5.01 1.13 -5.69
N PRO A 102 5.71 1.12 -6.85
CA PRO A 102 5.44 2.06 -7.93
C PRO A 102 4.10 1.74 -8.58
N VAL A 103 3.20 2.73 -8.58
CA VAL A 103 1.89 2.64 -9.24
C VAL A 103 1.65 3.87 -10.10
N VAL A 104 0.90 3.66 -11.17
CA VAL A 104 0.45 4.72 -12.07
C VAL A 104 -1.05 4.60 -12.30
N GLU A 105 -1.70 5.73 -12.52
CA GLU A 105 -3.12 5.79 -12.87
C GLU A 105 -3.28 6.46 -14.22
N HIS A 106 -3.97 5.78 -15.14
CA HIS A 106 -4.38 6.31 -16.43
C HIS A 106 -5.59 5.52 -16.94
N ASP A 107 -6.34 6.11 -17.87
CA ASP A 107 -7.51 5.48 -18.51
C ASP A 107 -8.52 4.87 -17.51
N GLY A 108 -8.69 5.50 -16.34
CA GLY A 108 -9.63 5.07 -15.30
C GLY A 108 -9.20 3.83 -14.51
N HIS A 109 -7.93 3.42 -14.60
CA HIS A 109 -7.40 2.22 -13.95
C HIS A 109 -6.09 2.52 -13.22
N VAL A 110 -5.79 1.72 -12.20
CA VAL A 110 -4.53 1.78 -11.45
C VAL A 110 -3.69 0.55 -11.76
N TYR A 111 -2.41 0.77 -12.08
CA TYR A 111 -1.47 -0.26 -12.48
C TYR A 111 -0.26 -0.28 -11.55
N LEU A 112 0.27 -1.47 -11.28
CA LEU A 112 1.59 -1.68 -10.70
C LEU A 112 2.64 -1.59 -11.81
N THR A 113 3.69 -0.80 -11.61
CA THR A 113 4.84 -0.74 -12.52
C THR A 113 5.90 -1.74 -12.08
N GLU A 114 5.98 -2.88 -12.77
CA GLU A 114 6.93 -3.95 -12.47
C GLU A 114 8.20 -3.79 -13.31
N THR A 115 9.36 -3.78 -12.66
CA THR A 115 10.64 -3.90 -13.37
C THR A 115 10.93 -5.39 -13.61
N LEU A 116 10.99 -5.81 -14.88
CA LEU A 116 11.32 -7.18 -15.21
C LEU A 116 12.85 -7.42 -15.07
N PRO A 117 13.29 -8.51 -14.42
CA PRO A 117 14.67 -8.93 -14.49
C PRO A 117 15.02 -9.26 -15.94
N ASN A 118 16.22 -8.86 -16.36
CA ASN A 118 16.76 -9.16 -17.70
C ASN A 118 17.23 -10.60 -17.82
#